data_AF-A0A2R6N1L8-F1
#
_entry.id   AF-A0A2R6N1L8-F1
#
_cell.length_a   1.000
_cell.length_b   1.000
_cell.length_c   1.000
_cell.angle_alpha   90.00
_cell.angle_beta   90.00
_cell.angle_gamma   90.00
#
_symmetry.space_group_name_H-M   'P 1'
#
loop_
_entity.id
_entity.type
_entity.pdbx_description
1 polymer ?
#
loop_
_entity_poly.entity_id
_entity_poly.type
_entity_poly.pdbx_seq_one_letter_code
_entity_poly.pdbx_strand_id
1 'polypeptide(L)'
;MTEEGARLSELAKRRGFFFQTAGAYGGVAGFYTYGPQGATLKENVEGAWRDRFVTREGHMEVSSPDVMPEAVFEASGHLDGFDDMLV
;
A
#
# COMPACT_ATOMS: atom_id res chain seq x y z
N MET A 1 11.57 -14.07 9.31
CA MET A 1 12.33 -12.93 8.76
C MET A 1 13.81 -13.28 8.81
N THR A 2 14.53 -13.07 7.71
CA THR A 2 15.99 -13.18 7.73
C THR A 2 16.57 -12.06 8.60
N GLU A 3 17.75 -12.29 9.17
CA GLU A 3 18.44 -11.30 10.01
C GLU A 3 18.69 -9.99 9.26
N GLU A 4 18.98 -10.08 7.96
CA GLU A 4 19.13 -8.95 7.05
C GLU A 4 17.83 -8.15 6.88
N GLY A 5 16.70 -8.82 6.67
CA GLY A 5 15.40 -8.14 6.53
C GLY A 5 15.00 -7.38 7.80
N ALA A 6 15.37 -7.90 8.97
CA ALA A 6 15.16 -7.20 10.24
C ALA A 6 16.02 -5.93 10.34
N ARG A 7 17.31 -6.02 9.98
CA ARG A 7 18.22 -4.86 9.96
C ARG A 7 17.77 -3.79 8.97
N LEU A 8 17.34 -4.18 7.78
CA LEU A 8 16.82 -3.26 6.77
C LEU A 8 15.55 -2.54 7.27
N SER A 9 14.64 -3.29 7.88
CA SER A 9 13.40 -2.73 8.43
C SER A 9 13.68 -1.73 9.56
N GLU A 10 14.65 -2.01 10.42
CA GLU A 10 15.08 -1.11 11.50
C GLU A 10 15.67 0.19 10.94
N LEU A 11 16.55 0.07 9.94
CA LEU A 11 17.12 1.22 9.24
C LEU A 11 16.04 2.06 8.57
N ALA A 12 15.11 1.43 7.84
CA ALA A 12 14.03 2.11 7.14
C ALA A 12 13.14 2.91 8.10
N LYS A 13 12.79 2.33 9.25
CA LYS A 13 12.04 3.04 10.31
C LYS A 13 12.84 4.24 10.83
N ARG A 14 14.11 4.06 11.20
CA ARG A 14 14.97 5.14 11.72
C ARG A 14 15.22 6.27 10.72
N ARG A 15 15.23 5.96 9.43
CA ARG A 15 15.43 6.94 8.35
C ARG A 15 14.13 7.58 7.86
N GLY A 16 13.00 7.27 8.48
CA GLY A 16 11.72 7.88 8.16
C GLY A 16 11.11 7.42 6.84
N PHE A 17 11.31 6.16 6.48
CA PHE A 17 10.60 5.55 5.36
C PHE A 17 9.18 5.14 5.75
N PHE A 18 9.02 4.38 6.83
CA PHE A 18 7.69 4.00 7.31
C PHE A 18 7.67 3.76 8.82
N PHE A 19 6.48 3.86 9.40
CA PHE A 19 6.21 3.62 10.81
C PHE A 19 4.92 2.82 10.98
N GLN A 20 4.75 2.12 12.10
CA GLN A 20 3.46 1.51 12.42
C GLN A 20 2.42 2.61 12.65
N THR A 21 1.30 2.54 11.94
CA THR A 21 0.22 3.52 12.09
C THR A 21 -0.32 3.48 13.51
N ALA A 22 -0.61 4.64 14.08
CA ALA A 22 -1.06 4.83 15.46
C ALA A 22 -0.10 4.23 16.51
N GLY A 23 1.21 4.15 16.22
CA GLY A 23 2.19 3.52 17.12
C GLY A 23 2.24 4.09 18.54
N ALA A 24 1.94 5.38 18.73
CA ALA A 24 1.83 5.99 20.06
C ALA A 24 0.68 5.42 20.92
N TYR A 25 -0.28 4.75 20.28
CA TYR A 25 -1.47 4.16 20.91
C TYR A 25 -1.43 2.61 20.89
N GLY A 26 -0.24 2.01 20.71
CA GLY A 26 -0.07 0.56 20.58
C GLY A 26 -0.11 0.05 19.13
N GLY A 27 -0.55 0.91 18.21
CA GLY A 27 -0.58 0.67 16.78
C GLY A 27 -1.60 -0.37 16.31
N VAL A 28 -1.78 -0.43 14.99
CA VAL A 28 -2.73 -1.36 14.36
C VAL A 28 -1.96 -2.29 13.42
N ALA A 29 -2.10 -3.60 13.62
CA ALA A 29 -1.49 -4.59 12.75
C ALA A 29 -2.01 -4.44 11.31
N GLY A 30 -1.13 -4.59 10.32
CA GLY A 30 -1.47 -4.44 8.91
C GLY A 30 -1.43 -3.01 8.36
N PHE A 31 -1.31 -1.97 9.21
CA PHE A 31 -1.29 -0.58 8.76
C PHE A 31 0.05 0.12 9.03
N TYR A 32 0.55 0.83 8.03
CA TYR A 32 1.79 1.61 8.09
C TYR A 32 1.58 3.04 7.58
N THR A 33 2.32 3.97 8.16
CA THR A 33 2.35 5.37 7.74
C THR A 33 3.70 5.65 7.09
N TYR A 34 3.71 6.17 5.86
CA TYR A 34 4.93 6.60 5.19
C TYR A 34 5.47 7.88 5.82
N GLY A 35 6.74 7.87 6.21
CA GLY A 35 7.45 9.06 6.67
C GLY A 35 7.95 9.92 5.51
N PRO A 36 8.67 11.03 5.77
CA PRO A 36 9.09 11.96 4.72
C PRO A 36 9.85 11.30 3.57
N GLN A 37 10.77 10.37 3.87
CA GLN A 37 11.54 9.68 2.82
C GLN A 37 10.70 8.63 2.10
N GLY A 38 9.80 7.95 2.82
CA GLY A 38 8.95 6.93 2.22
C GLY A 38 7.83 7.51 1.36
N ALA A 39 7.28 8.67 1.73
CA ALA A 39 6.29 9.37 0.94
C ALA A 39 6.90 9.80 -0.42
N THR A 40 8.07 10.44 -0.40
CA THR A 40 8.81 10.79 -1.61
C THR A 40 9.19 9.56 -2.44
N LEU A 41 9.65 8.48 -1.79
CA LEU A 41 9.96 7.24 -2.50
C LEU A 41 8.72 6.64 -3.18
N LYS A 42 7.59 6.57 -2.48
CA LYS A 42 6.31 6.09 -3.02
C LYS A 42 5.90 6.92 -4.24
N GLU A 43 5.93 8.24 -4.13
CA GLU A 43 5.60 9.16 -5.23
C GLU A 43 6.51 8.95 -6.44
N ASN A 44 7.82 8.77 -6.22
CA ASN A 44 8.77 8.50 -7.30
C ASN A 44 8.48 7.17 -8.02
N VAL A 45 8.15 6.12 -7.26
CA VAL A 45 7.80 4.81 -7.83
C VAL A 45 6.51 4.90 -8.65
N GLU A 46 5.48 5.54 -8.10
CA GLU A 46 4.21 5.75 -8.81
C GLU A 46 4.38 6.63 -10.05
N GLY A 47 5.21 7.68 -9.98
CA GLY A 47 5.55 8.54 -11.10
C GLY A 47 6.28 7.79 -12.22
N ALA A 48 7.26 6.96 -11.88
CA ALA A 48 7.96 6.12 -12.84
C ALA A 48 7.02 5.11 -13.52
N TRP A 49 6.07 4.54 -12.76
CA TRP A 49 5.05 3.66 -13.32
C TRP A 49 4.12 4.40 -14.28
N ARG A 50 3.62 5.59 -13.90
CA ARG A 50 2.76 6.41 -14.79
C ARG A 50 3.48 6.82 -16.07
N ASP A 51 4.74 7.27 -15.98
CA ASP A 51 5.53 7.58 -17.18
C ASP A 51 5.58 6.38 -18.14
N ARG A 52 5.84 5.19 -17.60
CA ARG A 52 5.92 3.98 -18.41
C ARG A 52 4.60 3.62 -19.07
N PHE A 53 3.52 3.53 -18.30
CA PHE A 53 2.28 2.91 -18.77
C PHE A 53 1.26 3.94 -19.27
N VAL A 54 1.08 5.05 -18.58
CA VAL A 54 0.12 6.09 -18.99
C VAL A 54 0.71 6.90 -20.15
N THR A 55 1.90 7.48 -19.97
CA THR A 55 2.48 8.39 -20.96
C THR A 55 3.03 7.65 -22.18
N ARG A 56 3.93 6.67 -21.97
CA ARG A 56 4.68 6.05 -23.09
C ARG A 56 3.90 4.97 -23.82
N GLU A 57 3.04 4.25 -23.12
CA GLU A 57 2.16 3.23 -23.73
C GLU A 57 0.77 3.79 -24.09
N GLY A 58 0.41 4.99 -23.61
CA GLY A 58 -0.79 5.71 -24.04
C GLY A 58 -2.09 5.25 -23.36
N HIS A 59 -2.02 4.65 -22.19
CA HIS A 59 -3.20 4.21 -21.43
C HIS A 59 -3.92 5.40 -20.76
N MET A 60 -5.24 5.28 -20.57
CA MET A 60 -6.04 6.29 -19.87
C MET A 60 -6.03 6.04 -18.36
N GLU A 61 -5.56 7.01 -17.57
CA GLU A 61 -5.63 6.96 -16.11
C GLU A 61 -7.01 7.42 -15.59
N VAL A 62 -7.54 6.72 -14.59
CA VAL A 62 -8.78 7.08 -13.87
C VAL A 62 -8.54 6.97 -12.37
N SER A 63 -9.26 7.78 -11.58
CA SER A 63 -9.24 7.72 -10.11
C SER A 63 -10.68 7.56 -9.61
N SER A 64 -10.90 6.57 -8.76
CA SER A 64 -12.20 6.21 -8.17
C SER A 64 -12.17 6.33 -6.64
N PRO A 65 -13.34 6.46 -5.98
CA PRO A 65 -13.43 6.37 -4.53
C PRO A 65 -13.02 4.99 -3.99
N ASP A 66 -12.50 4.96 -2.75
CA ASP A 66 -12.18 3.71 -2.05
C ASP A 66 -13.42 3.01 -1.47
N VAL A 67 -14.46 3.79 -1.12
CA VAL A 67 -15.71 3.29 -0.53
C VAL A 67 -16.77 3.18 -1.63
N MET A 68 -17.34 1.99 -1.80
CA MET A 68 -18.30 1.67 -2.86
C MET A 68 -19.54 0.96 -2.30
N PRO A 69 -20.70 1.04 -3.00
CA PRO A 69 -21.90 0.28 -2.62
C PRO A 69 -21.65 -1.23 -2.67
N GLU A 70 -22.26 -1.96 -1.73
CA GLU A 70 -22.15 -3.43 -1.60
C GLU A 70 -22.41 -4.19 -2.91
N ALA A 71 -23.42 -3.76 -3.69
CA ALA A 71 -23.78 -4.37 -4.97
C ALA A 71 -22.62 -4.46 -5.98
N VAL A 72 -21.61 -3.58 -5.87
CA VAL A 72 -20.40 -3.64 -6.71
C VAL A 72 -19.51 -4.83 -6.34
N PHE A 73 -19.39 -5.12 -5.05
CA PHE A 73 -18.61 -6.25 -4.53
C PHE A 73 -19.34 -7.58 -4.75
N GLU A 74 -20.67 -7.58 -4.67
CA GLU A 74 -21.51 -8.72 -5.03
C GLU A 74 -21.35 -9.07 -6.51
N ALA A 75 -21.57 -8.09 -7.41
CA ALA A 75 -21.52 -8.32 -8.86
C ALA A 75 -20.13 -8.75 -9.36
N SER A 76 -19.06 -8.41 -8.64
CA SER A 76 -17.69 -8.82 -8.96
C SER A 76 -17.28 -10.15 -8.31
N GLY A 77 -18.12 -10.75 -7.47
CA GLY A 77 -17.87 -12.02 -6.79
C GLY A 77 -16.96 -11.92 -5.55
N HIS A 78 -16.61 -10.72 -5.10
CA HIS A 78 -15.74 -10.54 -3.94
C HIS A 78 -16.39 -11.00 -2.63
N LEU A 79 -17.72 -10.93 -2.52
CA LEU A 79 -18.42 -11.37 -1.30
C LEU A 79 -18.31 -12.88 -1.05
N ASP A 80 -18.19 -13.68 -2.12
CA ASP A 80 -18.08 -15.14 -2.02
C ASP A 80 -16.64 -15.65 -2.16
N GLY A 81 -15.78 -14.92 -2.88
CA GLY A 81 -14.47 -15.39 -3.32
C GLY A 81 -13.26 -14.79 -2.61
N PHE A 82 -13.42 -13.69 -1.88
CA PHE A 82 -12.31 -13.03 -1.17
C PHE A 82 -12.22 -13.54 0.28
N ASP A 83 -11.86 -14.82 0.44
CA ASP A 83 -11.72 -15.48 1.74
C ASP A 83 -10.41 -16.30 1.83
N ASP A 84 -9.67 -16.10 2.92
CA ASP A 84 -8.51 -16.90 3.29
C ASP A 84 -8.86 -17.69 4.56
N MET A 85 -9.07 -19.00 4.40
CA MET A 85 -9.54 -19.86 5.49
C MET A 85 -8.63 -19.80 6.72
N LEU A 86 -9.16 -19.33 7.85
CA LEU A 86 -8.48 -19.31 9.14
C LEU A 86 -8.63 -20.67 9.84
N VAL A 87 -7.55 -21.16 10.44
CA VAL A 87 -7.48 -22.41 11.22
C VAL A 87 -7.06 -22.11 12.65
#